data_AF-A0A561UCU2-F1
#
_entry.id   AF-A0A561UCU2-F1
#
_cell.length_a   1.000
_cell.length_b   1.000
_cell.length_c   1.000
_cell.angle_alpha   90.00
_cell.angle_beta   90.00
_cell.angle_gamma   90.00
#
_symmetry.space_group_name_H-M   'P 1'
#
loop_
_entity.id
_entity.type
_entity.pdbx_description
1 polymer ?
#
loop_
_entity_poly.entity_id
_entity_poly.type
_entity_poly.pdbx_seq_one_letter_code
_entity_poly.pdbx_strand_id
1 'polypeptide(L)' 'MVLPRRWVVERSFSWLIRARRLARDYETRIDSAEAMAWWAASIPATRRLARSGVPAPRRVKRSAA' A
#
# COMPACT_ATOMS: atom_id res chain seq x y z
N MET A 1 19.82 -17.04 -4.92
CA MET A 1 20.13 -15.67 -5.38
C MET A 1 19.14 -14.70 -4.74
N VAL A 2 19.61 -13.81 -3.86
CA VAL A 2 18.76 -12.81 -3.17
C VAL A 2 18.75 -11.53 -4.00
N LEU A 3 17.58 -11.09 -4.47
CA LEU A 3 17.44 -9.82 -5.19
C LEU A 3 17.28 -8.66 -4.19
N PRO A 4 18.20 -7.69 -4.13
CA PRO A 4 18.22 -6.63 -3.11
C PRO A 4 17.00 -5.68 -3.14
N ARG A 5 16.11 -5.82 -4.13
CA ARG A 5 14.92 -4.98 -4.32
C ARG A 5 13.62 -5.78 -4.45
N ARG A 6 13.65 -7.09 -4.19
CA ARG A 6 12.46 -7.97 -4.29
C ARG A 6 11.32 -7.48 -3.40
N TRP A 7 11.66 -6.92 -2.24
CA TRP A 7 10.71 -6.36 -1.29
C TRP A 7 9.82 -5.27 -1.89
N VAL A 8 10.30 -4.51 -2.88
CA VAL A 8 9.51 -3.42 -3.50
C VAL A 8 8.33 -4.02 -4.26
N VAL A 9 8.59 -5.05 -5.06
CA VAL A 9 7.57 -5.75 -5.86
C VAL A 9 6.58 -6.47 -4.95
N GLU A 10 7.09 -7.22 -3.96
CA GLU A 10 6.25 -7.90 -2.97
C GLU A 10 5.34 -6.92 -2.21
N ARG A 11 5.87 -5.77 -1.84
CA ARG A 11 5.10 -4.71 -1.17
C ARG A 11 4.02 -4.13 -2.10
N SER A 12 4.30 -3.95 -3.38
CA SER A 12 3.29 -3.54 -4.37
C SER A 12 2.13 -4.55 -4.45
N PHE A 13 2.43 -5.85 -4.58
CA PHE A 13 1.41 -6.89 -4.57
C PHE A 13 0.62 -6.96 -3.26
N SER A 14 1.29 -6.76 -2.12
CA SER A 14 0.62 -6.70 -0.81
C SER A 14 -0.43 -5.59 -0.74
N TRP A 15 -0.17 -4.42 -1.33
CA TRP A 15 -1.17 -3.34 -1.40
C TRP A 15 -2.34 -3.65 -2.31
N LEU A 16 -2.08 -4.27 -3.47
CA LEU A 16 -3.12 -4.67 -4.41
C LEU A 16 -4.04 -5.73 -3.79
N ILE A 17 -3.50 -6.76 -3.16
CA ILE A 17 -4.29 -7.81 -2.48
C ILE A 17 -5.09 -7.25 -1.29
N ARG A 18 -4.56 -6.23 -0.59
CA ARG A 18 -5.29 -5.58 0.51
C ARG A 18 -6.55 -4.85 0.03
N ALA A 19 -6.61 -4.43 -1.23
CA ALA A 19 -7.88 -4.01 -1.84
C ALA A 19 -8.71 -5.28 -2.11
N ARG A 20 -9.62 -5.61 -1.19
CA ARG A 20 -10.41 -6.87 -1.19
C ARG A 20 -11.03 -7.25 -2.54
N ARG A 21 -11.35 -6.26 -3.38
CA ARG A 21 -11.90 -6.43 -4.73
C ARG A 21 -10.89 -6.99 -5.76
N LEU A 22 -9.58 -6.85 -5.54
CA LEU A 22 -8.52 -7.50 -6.35
C LEU A 22 -8.10 -8.87 -5.82
N ALA A 23 -8.48 -9.22 -4.58
CA ALA A 23 -8.13 -10.53 -4.00
C ALA A 23 -8.92 -11.69 -4.63
N ARG A 24 -10.01 -11.38 -5.32
CA ARG A 24 -10.83 -12.35 -6.05
C ARG A 24 -11.29 -11.72 -7.35
N ASP A 25 -11.37 -12.52 -8.39
CA ASP A 25 -11.81 -12.05 -9.70
C ASP A 25 -13.32 -11.79 -9.68
N TYR A 26 -13.68 -10.55 -9.35
CA TYR A 26 -15.05 -10.07 -9.33
C TYR A 26 -15.43 -9.37 -10.64
N GLU A 27 -14.45 -8.91 -11.41
CA GLU A 27 -14.67 -8.09 -12.59
C GLU A 27 -14.69 -8.97 -13.83
N THR A 28 -15.85 -9.06 -14.46
CA THR A 28 -16.02 -9.83 -15.70
C THR A 28 -15.39 -9.17 -16.92
N ARG A 29 -15.08 -7.87 -16.83
CA ARG A 29 -14.46 -7.08 -17.88
C ARG A 29 -13.06 -6.64 -17.48
N ILE A 30 -12.13 -6.74 -18.45
CA ILE A 30 -10.75 -6.29 -18.30
C ILE A 30 -10.68 -4.79 -17.99
N ASP A 31 -11.49 -3.96 -18.66
CA ASP A 31 -11.51 -2.51 -18.41
C ASP A 31 -11.81 -2.16 -16.94
N SER A 32 -12.78 -2.88 -16.35
CA SER A 32 -13.16 -2.70 -14.94
C SER A 32 -12.06 -3.20 -13.99
N ALA A 33 -11.44 -4.34 -14.31
CA ALA A 33 -10.32 -4.89 -13.55
C ALA A 33 -9.12 -3.93 -13.57
N GLU A 34 -8.81 -3.36 -14.73
CA GLU A 34 -7.73 -2.39 -14.92
C GLU A 34 -8.01 -1.10 -14.12
N ALA A 35 -9.22 -0.55 -14.23
CA ALA A 35 -9.64 0.63 -13.46
C ALA A 35 -9.48 0.40 -11.95
N MET A 36 -9.83 -0.80 -11.46
CA MET A 36 -9.63 -1.15 -10.06
C MET A 36 -8.16 -1.31 -9.66
N ALA A 37 -7.32 -1.86 -10.53
CA ALA A 37 -5.89 -1.95 -10.28
C ALA A 37 -5.27 -0.55 -10.14
N TRP A 38 -5.61 0.38 -11.04
CA TRP A 38 -5.17 1.77 -10.97
C TRP A 38 -5.69 2.47 -9.70
N TRP A 39 -6.96 2.30 -9.37
CA TRP A 39 -7.55 2.85 -8.15
C TRP A 39 -6.81 2.33 -6.90
N ALA A 40 -6.60 1.02 -6.79
CA ALA A 40 -5.89 0.41 -5.67
C ALA A 40 -4.43 0.89 -5.55
N ALA A 41 -3.75 1.07 -6.69
CA ALA A 41 -2.37 1.58 -6.74
C ALA A 41 -2.25 3.04 -6.26
N SER A 42 -3.32 3.84 -6.34
CA SER A 42 -3.33 5.23 -5.84
C SER A 42 -3.37 5.33 -4.30
N ILE A 43 -3.98 4.34 -3.61
CA ILE A 43 -4.23 4.37 -2.17
C ILE A 43 -2.96 4.64 -1.34
N PRO A 44 -1.80 3.98 -1.57
CA PRO A 44 -0.58 4.26 -0.83
C PRO A 44 -0.05 5.68 -1.02
N ALA A 45 -0.22 6.26 -2.23
CA ALA A 45 0.16 7.65 -2.51
C ALA A 45 -0.74 8.62 -1.72
N THR A 46 -2.06 8.44 -1.78
CA THR A 46 -3.02 9.25 -1.01
C THR A 46 -2.75 9.18 0.49
N ARG A 47 -2.45 7.99 1.03
CA ARG A 47 -2.08 7.83 2.45
C ARG A 47 -0.77 8.52 2.82
N ARG A 48 0.20 8.60 1.90
CA ARG A 48 1.45 9.34 2.14
C ARG A 48 1.19 10.83 2.19
N LEU A 49 0.40 11.36 1.27
CA LEU A 49 -0.02 12.76 1.25
C LEU A 49 -0.82 13.15 2.50
N ALA A 50 -1.73 12.28 2.96
CA ALA A 50 -2.48 12.51 4.19
C ALA A 50 -1.56 12.53 5.44
N ARG A 51 -0.48 11.75 5.43
CA ARG A 51 0.48 11.69 6.55
C ARG A 51 1.53 12.79 6.53
N SER A 52 1.85 13.38 5.38
CA SER A 52 2.87 14.43 5.32
C SER A 52 2.50 15.70 6.10
N GLY A 53 1.21 15.91 6.38
CA GLY A 53 0.75 17.02 7.23
C GLY A 53 0.70 16.71 8.73
N VAL A 54 0.90 15.45 9.15
CA VAL A 54 0.80 15.06 10.56
C VAL A 54 2.20 14.85 11.13
N PRO A 55 2.67 15.70 12.05
CA PRO A 55 3.96 15.49 12.70
C PRO A 55 3.94 14.15 13.45
N ALA A 56 5.00 13.35 13.28
CA ALA A 56 5.11 12.06 13.94
C ALA A 56 5.03 12.25 15.47
N PRO A 57 4.30 11.38 16.21
CA PRO A 57 4.22 11.48 17.66
C PRO A 57 5.63 11.43 18.23
N ARG A 58 6.00 12.47 19.00
CA ARG A 58 7.31 12.60 19.62
C ARG A 58 7.49 11.43 20.58
N ARG A 59 8.32 10.46 20.21
CA ARG A 59 8.61 9.29 21.05
C ARG A 59 9.29 9.80 22.33
N VAL A 60 8.54 9.93 23.41
CA VAL A 60 9.10 10.19 24.74
C VAL A 60 9.86 8.92 25.13
N LYS A 61 11.19 8.99 25.15
CA LYS A 61 11.99 7.93 25.76
C LYS A 61 11.66 7.96 27.25
N ARG A 62 10.97 6.94 27.76
CA ARG A 62 10.90 6.69 29.20
C ARG A 62 12.35 6.49 29.66
N SER A 63 12.89 7.48 30.37
CA SER A 63 14.18 7.33 31.03
C SER A 63 13.99 6.26 32.09
N ALA A 64 14.70 5.13 31.94
CA ALA A 64 14.84 4.18 33.03
C ALA A 64 15.67 4.88 34.11
N ALA A 65 15.07 5.03 35.29
CA ALA A 65 15.76 5.40 36.52
C ALA A 65 16.20 4.11 37.23
#